data_AF-A0A2T6VE22-F1
#
_entry.id   AF-A0A2T6VE22-F1
#
_cell.length_a   1.000
_cell.length_b   1.000
_cell.length_c   1.000
_cell.angle_alpha   90.00
_cell.angle_beta   90.00
_cell.angle_gamma   90.00
#
_symmetry.space_group_name_H-M   'P 1'
#
loop_
_entity.id
_entity.type
_entity.pdbx_description
1 polymer ?
#
loop_
_entity_poly.entity_id
_entity_poly.type
_entity_poly.pdbx_seq_one_letter_code
_entity_poly.pdbx_strand_id
1 'polypeptide(L)'
;MQKIIDDSLELAKKLQDSISNHLSEQEKAFHSKMQKLLNNPENKVMLIELMDRSFRCLDNKARFEMIEHVLDKYKSREIFSSFEKLLLMGFLSFGKMLPDMSVPFFVNKIRSDTKAMVLDQEESQLKERILKRKNEKIILNVNFIGEEVLGEEEANARFEKYSQALKSNYIQYISIKITTIFSQINILDFEYSKKEIVKRLDAL
;
A
#
# COMPACT_ATOMS: atom_id res chain seq x y z
N MET A 1 37.26 10.75 -12.02
CA MET A 1 35.89 11.28 -12.13
C MET A 1 35.24 10.83 -13.43
N GLN A 2 35.84 11.09 -14.60
CA GLN A 2 35.32 10.65 -15.91
C GLN A 2 35.00 9.15 -15.97
N LYS A 3 35.97 8.30 -15.58
CA LYS A 3 35.76 6.84 -15.52
C LYS A 3 34.53 6.42 -14.69
N ILE A 4 34.29 7.06 -13.54
CA ILE A 4 33.13 6.73 -12.68
C ILE A 4 31.82 7.12 -13.37
N ILE A 5 31.82 8.25 -14.09
CA ILE A 5 30.66 8.70 -14.88
C ILE A 5 30.39 7.69 -16.00
N ASP A 6 31.42 7.31 -16.75
CA ASP A 6 31.30 6.36 -17.86
C ASP A 6 30.82 4.99 -17.37
N ASP A 7 31.41 4.46 -16.30
CA ASP A 7 31.00 3.20 -15.66
C ASP A 7 29.53 3.27 -15.16
N SER A 8 29.10 4.42 -14.63
CA SER A 8 27.72 4.63 -14.16
C SER A 8 26.72 4.67 -15.32
N LEU A 9 27.09 5.31 -16.44
CA LEU A 9 26.26 5.36 -17.64
C LEU A 9 26.14 3.98 -18.28
N GLU A 10 27.23 3.22 -18.33
CA GLU A 10 27.23 1.85 -18.86
C GLU A 10 26.33 0.94 -18.00
N LEU A 11 26.45 1.02 -16.68
CA LEU A 11 25.59 0.27 -15.77
C LEU A 11 24.10 0.65 -15.94
N ALA A 12 23.80 1.95 -15.98
CA ALA A 12 22.44 2.45 -16.16
C ALA A 12 21.83 1.94 -17.48
N LYS A 13 22.59 1.99 -18.58
CA LYS A 13 22.18 1.47 -19.89
C LYS A 13 21.90 -0.04 -19.82
N LYS A 14 22.82 -0.81 -19.24
CA LYS A 14 22.66 -2.26 -19.10
C LYS A 14 21.41 -2.63 -18.29
N LEU A 15 21.13 -1.90 -17.20
CA LEU A 15 19.94 -2.10 -16.39
C LEU A 15 18.67 -1.74 -17.17
N GLN A 16 18.66 -0.61 -17.88
CA GLN A 16 17.52 -0.17 -18.67
C GLN A 16 17.19 -1.15 -19.81
N ASP A 17 18.21 -1.65 -20.52
CA ASP A 17 18.06 -2.63 -21.59
C ASP A 17 17.53 -3.96 -21.03
N SER A 18 18.06 -4.40 -19.88
CA SER A 18 17.58 -5.61 -19.19
C SER A 18 16.11 -5.49 -18.81
N ILE A 19 15.69 -4.37 -18.19
CA ILE A 19 14.29 -4.14 -17.81
C ILE A 19 13.40 -4.11 -19.05
N SER A 20 13.79 -3.36 -20.08
CA SER A 20 12.99 -3.18 -21.30
C SER A 20 12.70 -4.50 -22.02
N ASN A 21 13.67 -5.42 -21.99
CA ASN A 21 13.55 -6.75 -22.61
C ASN A 21 12.78 -7.78 -21.77
N HIS A 22 12.65 -7.57 -20.45
CA HIS A 22 12.03 -8.55 -19.53
C HIS A 22 10.71 -8.05 -18.91
N LEU A 23 10.18 -6.92 -19.36
CA LEU A 23 8.89 -6.39 -18.89
C LEU A 23 7.73 -7.32 -19.26
N SER A 24 7.05 -7.82 -18.24
CA SER A 24 5.81 -8.58 -18.40
C SER A 24 4.66 -7.69 -18.89
N GLU A 25 3.63 -8.29 -19.48
CA GLU A 25 2.43 -7.55 -19.90
C GLU A 25 1.71 -6.87 -18.73
N GLN A 26 1.76 -7.47 -17.53
CA GLN A 26 1.20 -6.88 -16.32
C GLN A 26 1.94 -5.60 -15.91
N GLU A 27 3.27 -5.62 -15.97
CA GLU A 27 4.09 -4.44 -15.65
C GLU A 27 3.92 -3.33 -16.69
N LYS A 28 3.81 -3.68 -17.98
CA LYS A 28 3.49 -2.71 -19.04
C LYS A 28 2.14 -2.02 -18.81
N ALA A 29 1.12 -2.79 -18.46
CA ALA A 29 -0.20 -2.24 -18.13
C ALA A 29 -0.14 -1.32 -16.91
N PHE A 30 0.60 -1.71 -15.87
CA PHE A 30 0.84 -0.88 -14.69
C PHE A 30 1.57 0.42 -15.04
N HIS A 31 2.65 0.36 -15.83
CA HIS A 31 3.40 1.53 -16.30
C HIS A 31 2.50 2.50 -17.09
N SER A 32 1.66 1.99 -17.99
CA SER A 32 0.71 2.83 -18.73
C SER A 32 -0.28 3.53 -17.78
N LYS A 33 -0.79 2.82 -16.76
CA LYS A 33 -1.68 3.41 -15.75
C LYS A 33 -0.96 4.48 -14.93
N MET A 34 0.28 4.22 -14.51
CA MET A 34 1.11 5.19 -13.79
C MET A 34 1.42 6.43 -14.63
N GLN A 35 1.72 6.28 -15.92
CA GLN A 35 1.95 7.41 -16.81
C GLN A 35 0.72 8.32 -16.91
N LYS A 36 -0.47 7.73 -17.02
CA LYS A 36 -1.74 8.50 -17.02
C LYS A 36 -2.01 9.23 -15.71
N LEU A 37 -1.59 8.65 -14.58
CA LEU A 37 -1.67 9.30 -13.25
C LEU A 37 -0.69 10.47 -13.12
N LEU A 38 0.52 10.35 -13.70
CA LEU A 38 1.53 11.41 -13.66
C LEU A 38 1.22 12.56 -14.62
N ASN A 39 0.66 12.26 -15.79
CA ASN A 39 0.33 13.27 -16.80
C ASN A 39 -0.86 14.15 -16.40
N ASN A 40 -1.74 13.67 -15.53
CA ASN A 40 -2.92 14.42 -15.08
C ASN A 40 -3.03 14.34 -13.54
N PRO A 41 -2.67 15.41 -12.81
CA PRO A 41 -2.76 15.45 -11.36
C PRO A 41 -4.15 15.15 -10.79
N GLU A 42 -5.24 15.47 -11.50
CA GLU A 42 -6.60 15.19 -11.04
C GLU A 42 -6.87 13.69 -10.95
N ASN A 43 -6.34 12.90 -11.91
CA ASN A 43 -6.46 11.45 -11.91
C ASN A 43 -5.83 10.83 -10.65
N LYS A 44 -4.71 11.40 -10.18
CA LYS A 44 -4.04 10.98 -8.95
C LYS A 44 -4.92 11.29 -7.73
N VAL A 45 -5.46 12.49 -7.63
CA VAL A 45 -6.32 12.89 -6.50
C VAL A 45 -7.58 12.03 -6.47
N MET A 46 -8.23 11.81 -7.62
CA MET A 46 -9.38 10.91 -7.73
C MET A 46 -9.06 9.52 -7.20
N LEU A 47 -7.94 8.92 -7.63
CA LEU A 47 -7.59 7.56 -7.20
C LEU A 47 -7.34 7.49 -5.69
N ILE A 48 -6.67 8.48 -5.12
CA ILE A 48 -6.43 8.56 -3.67
C ILE A 48 -7.76 8.67 -2.93
N GLU A 49 -8.65 9.56 -3.34
CA GLU A 49 -9.95 9.76 -2.69
C GLU A 49 -10.86 8.55 -2.86
N LEU A 50 -10.83 7.91 -4.03
CA LEU A 50 -11.59 6.69 -4.32
C LEU A 50 -11.14 5.55 -3.42
N MET A 51 -9.82 5.36 -3.28
CA MET A 51 -9.28 4.36 -2.36
C MET A 51 -9.68 4.67 -0.91
N ASP A 52 -9.42 5.89 -0.43
CA ASP A 52 -9.75 6.30 0.93
C ASP A 52 -11.23 6.06 1.27
N ARG A 53 -12.14 6.56 0.42
CA ARG A 53 -13.59 6.49 0.65
C ARG A 53 -14.13 5.07 0.53
N SER A 54 -13.55 4.23 -0.33
CA SER A 54 -13.98 2.84 -0.50
C SER A 54 -13.78 1.98 0.76
N PHE A 55 -12.83 2.33 1.62
CA PHE A 55 -12.48 1.55 2.83
C PHE A 55 -12.91 2.22 4.15
N ARG A 56 -13.48 3.43 4.11
CA ARG A 56 -13.69 4.27 5.29
C ARG A 56 -14.82 3.80 6.22
N CYS A 57 -15.86 3.16 5.69
CA CYS A 57 -16.98 2.68 6.48
C CYS A 57 -17.30 1.22 6.17
N LEU A 58 -18.02 0.56 7.10
CA LEU A 58 -18.45 -0.83 6.95
C LEU A 58 -19.79 -0.97 6.23
N ASP A 59 -20.64 0.07 6.28
CA ASP A 59 -21.97 0.07 5.64
C ASP A 59 -21.85 0.16 4.11
N ASN A 60 -22.28 -0.88 3.39
CA ASN A 60 -22.13 -0.94 1.94
C ASN A 60 -22.95 0.15 1.21
N LYS A 61 -24.08 0.57 1.76
CA LYS A 61 -24.87 1.64 1.13
C LYS A 61 -24.15 2.98 1.18
N ALA A 62 -23.63 3.37 2.35
CA ALA A 62 -22.83 4.57 2.51
C ALA A 62 -21.55 4.53 1.65
N ARG A 63 -20.87 3.37 1.57
CA ARG A 63 -19.70 3.20 0.69
C ARG A 63 -20.04 3.41 -0.78
N PHE A 64 -21.17 2.87 -1.24
CA PHE A 64 -21.65 3.08 -2.60
C PHE A 64 -21.80 4.58 -2.88
N GLU A 65 -22.52 5.30 -2.01
CA GLU A 65 -22.76 6.74 -2.15
C GLU A 65 -21.45 7.55 -2.16
N MET A 66 -20.47 7.17 -1.33
CA MET A 66 -19.15 7.81 -1.34
C MET A 66 -18.36 7.52 -2.63
N ILE A 67 -18.38 6.28 -3.12
CA ILE A 67 -17.72 5.90 -4.38
C ILE A 67 -18.37 6.64 -5.55
N GLU A 68 -19.70 6.64 -5.63
CA GLU A 68 -20.50 7.37 -6.61
C GLU A 68 -20.13 8.87 -6.59
N HIS A 69 -20.11 9.48 -5.41
CA HIS A 69 -19.75 10.89 -5.26
C HIS A 69 -18.33 11.22 -5.77
N VAL A 70 -17.32 10.42 -5.43
CA VAL A 70 -15.95 10.62 -5.92
C VAL A 70 -15.90 10.46 -7.43
N LEU A 71 -16.58 9.44 -7.95
CA LEU A 71 -16.64 9.18 -9.38
C LEU A 71 -17.34 10.32 -10.14
N ASP A 72 -18.35 10.96 -9.57
CA ASP A 72 -19.04 12.11 -10.20
C ASP A 72 -18.24 13.41 -10.10
N LYS A 73 -17.56 13.62 -8.98
CA LYS A 73 -16.66 14.76 -8.75
C LYS A 73 -15.54 14.80 -9.78
N TYR A 74 -14.94 13.65 -10.09
CA TYR A 74 -13.86 13.52 -11.07
C TYR A 74 -14.37 12.87 -12.35
N LYS A 75 -14.73 13.71 -13.34
CA LYS A 75 -15.28 13.26 -14.63
C LYS A 75 -14.27 12.48 -15.49
N SER A 76 -12.97 12.67 -15.26
CA SER A 76 -11.94 11.93 -15.97
C SER A 76 -11.95 10.45 -15.58
N ARG A 77 -11.94 9.57 -16.59
CA ARG A 77 -11.88 8.11 -16.42
C ARG A 77 -10.66 7.50 -17.11
N GLU A 78 -9.66 8.31 -17.46
CA GLU A 78 -8.55 7.90 -18.33
C GLU A 78 -7.69 6.78 -17.74
N ILE A 79 -7.56 6.75 -16.41
CA ILE A 79 -6.79 5.74 -15.68
C ILE A 79 -7.39 4.33 -15.76
N PHE A 80 -8.68 4.25 -16.09
CA PHE A 80 -9.39 2.99 -16.21
C PHE A 80 -9.29 2.48 -17.64
N SER A 81 -9.02 1.19 -17.79
CA SER A 81 -9.16 0.45 -19.04
C SER A 81 -10.60 0.47 -19.54
N SER A 82 -10.81 0.15 -20.81
CA SER A 82 -12.17 0.09 -21.40
C SER A 82 -13.08 -0.89 -20.65
N PHE A 83 -12.53 -2.02 -20.18
CA PHE A 83 -13.27 -2.99 -19.39
C PHE A 83 -13.62 -2.45 -17.99
N GLU A 84 -12.69 -1.80 -17.30
CA GLU A 84 -12.98 -1.14 -16.01
C GLU A 84 -14.03 -0.03 -16.16
N LYS A 85 -14.01 0.73 -17.27
CA LYS A 85 -15.05 1.73 -17.56
C LYS A 85 -16.43 1.10 -17.71
N LEU A 86 -16.53 -0.06 -18.36
CA LEU A 86 -17.79 -0.81 -18.48
C LEU A 86 -18.28 -1.26 -17.10
N LEU A 87 -17.39 -1.80 -16.26
CA LEU A 87 -17.72 -2.20 -14.89
C LEU A 87 -18.16 -1.01 -14.03
N LEU A 88 -17.48 0.13 -14.14
CA LEU A 88 -17.85 1.37 -13.46
C LEU A 88 -19.24 1.85 -13.88
N MET A 89 -19.56 1.77 -15.18
CA MET A 89 -20.89 2.11 -15.67
C MET A 89 -21.95 1.18 -15.08
N GLY A 90 -21.71 -0.13 -15.06
CA GLY A 90 -22.61 -1.09 -14.42
C GLY A 90 -22.78 -0.83 -12.92
N PHE A 91 -21.69 -0.52 -12.23
CA PHE A 91 -21.69 -0.14 -10.82
C PHE A 91 -22.55 1.10 -10.57
N LEU A 92 -22.35 2.18 -11.32
CA LEU A 92 -23.11 3.42 -11.14
C LEU A 92 -24.60 3.26 -11.51
N SER A 93 -24.91 2.51 -12.57
CA SER A 93 -26.29 2.35 -13.03
C SER A 93 -27.14 1.42 -12.17
N PHE A 94 -26.58 0.29 -11.72
CA PHE A 94 -27.35 -0.77 -11.04
C PHE A 94 -26.85 -1.08 -9.63
N GLY A 95 -25.62 -0.68 -9.30
CA GLY A 95 -24.98 -1.05 -8.04
C GLY A 95 -25.68 -0.50 -6.80
N LYS A 96 -26.39 0.62 -6.92
CA LYS A 96 -27.18 1.22 -5.84
C LYS A 96 -28.33 0.33 -5.35
N MET A 97 -28.89 -0.50 -6.25
CA MET A 97 -30.00 -1.40 -5.92
C MET A 97 -29.54 -2.63 -5.13
N LEU A 98 -28.26 -3.01 -5.27
CA LEU A 98 -27.64 -4.19 -4.66
C LEU A 98 -26.27 -3.84 -4.04
N PRO A 99 -26.20 -2.91 -3.06
CA PRO A 99 -24.95 -2.43 -2.49
C PRO A 99 -24.12 -3.55 -1.85
N ASP A 100 -24.78 -4.55 -1.25
CA ASP A 100 -24.12 -5.70 -0.62
C ASP A 100 -23.45 -6.67 -1.61
N MET A 101 -23.72 -6.52 -2.91
CA MET A 101 -23.00 -7.24 -3.96
C MET A 101 -22.03 -6.31 -4.70
N SER A 102 -22.49 -5.13 -5.09
CA SER A 102 -21.74 -4.20 -5.94
C SER A 102 -20.51 -3.64 -5.24
N VAL A 103 -20.63 -3.26 -3.95
CA VAL A 103 -19.53 -2.66 -3.19
C VAL A 103 -18.45 -3.68 -2.86
N PRO A 104 -18.75 -4.90 -2.34
CA PRO A 104 -17.72 -5.91 -2.16
C PRO A 104 -17.00 -6.27 -3.46
N PHE A 105 -17.71 -6.36 -4.60
CA PHE A 105 -17.08 -6.59 -5.89
C PHE A 105 -16.07 -5.48 -6.24
N PHE A 106 -16.49 -4.23 -6.14
CA PHE A 106 -15.65 -3.06 -6.41
C PHE A 106 -14.40 -3.03 -5.50
N VAL A 107 -14.61 -3.24 -4.21
CA VAL A 107 -13.56 -3.16 -3.19
C VAL A 107 -12.58 -4.32 -3.31
N ASN A 108 -13.07 -5.53 -3.60
CA ASN A 108 -12.22 -6.68 -3.81
C ASN A 108 -11.36 -6.52 -5.08
N LYS A 109 -11.88 -5.85 -6.11
CA LYS A 109 -11.09 -5.48 -7.28
C LYS A 109 -9.94 -4.53 -6.90
N ILE A 110 -10.20 -3.48 -6.12
CA ILE A 110 -9.15 -2.58 -5.62
C ILE A 110 -8.12 -3.36 -4.78
N ARG A 111 -8.58 -4.20 -3.84
CA ARG A 111 -7.68 -5.03 -3.01
C ARG A 111 -6.80 -5.92 -3.87
N SER A 112 -7.38 -6.58 -4.87
CA SER A 112 -6.65 -7.44 -5.81
C SER A 112 -5.56 -6.66 -6.56
N ASP A 113 -5.88 -5.46 -7.05
CA ASP A 113 -4.91 -4.63 -7.77
C ASP A 113 -3.75 -4.16 -6.87
N THR A 114 -3.98 -4.04 -5.56
CA THR A 114 -2.95 -3.65 -4.58
C THR A 114 -2.20 -4.82 -3.93
N LYS A 115 -2.63 -6.07 -4.14
CA LYS A 115 -2.11 -7.28 -3.44
C LYS A 115 -0.62 -7.58 -3.71
N ALA A 116 -0.07 -7.02 -4.78
CA ALA A 116 1.36 -7.10 -5.08
C ALA A 116 2.21 -6.20 -4.18
N MET A 117 1.63 -5.11 -3.66
CA MET A 117 2.31 -4.12 -2.82
C MET A 117 2.00 -4.27 -1.33
N VAL A 118 0.76 -4.64 -1.00
CA VAL A 118 0.31 -4.88 0.38
C VAL A 118 0.15 -6.37 0.60
N LEU A 119 1.01 -6.93 1.46
CA LEU A 119 0.94 -8.33 1.86
C LEU A 119 -0.18 -8.54 2.88
N ASP A 120 -0.85 -9.69 2.78
CA ASP A 120 -1.77 -10.14 3.82
C ASP A 120 -0.97 -10.39 5.11
N GLN A 121 -1.56 -10.02 6.26
CA GLN A 121 -0.95 -10.22 7.58
C GLN A 121 -1.16 -11.66 8.10
N GLU A 122 -2.07 -12.42 7.48
CA GLU A 122 -2.31 -13.82 7.85
C GLU A 122 -1.00 -14.63 7.76
N GLU A 123 -0.66 -15.34 8.83
CA GLU A 123 0.65 -15.98 9.03
C GLU A 123 0.97 -16.98 7.91
N SER A 124 0.02 -17.82 7.52
CA SER A 124 0.26 -18.86 6.51
C SER A 124 0.61 -18.25 5.15
N GLN A 125 -0.16 -17.24 4.72
CA GLN A 125 0.08 -16.50 3.48
C GLN A 125 1.39 -15.69 3.54
N LEU A 126 1.67 -15.02 4.66
CA LEU A 126 2.87 -14.21 4.82
C LEU A 126 4.13 -15.08 4.80
N LYS A 127 4.11 -16.20 5.52
CA LYS A 127 5.20 -17.18 5.58
C LYS A 127 5.48 -17.78 4.21
N GLU A 128 4.45 -18.22 3.50
CA GLU A 128 4.59 -18.76 2.14
C GLU A 128 5.29 -17.75 1.21
N ARG A 129 4.84 -16.48 1.24
CA ARG A 129 5.43 -15.41 0.42
C ARG A 129 6.88 -15.12 0.79
N ILE A 130 7.21 -15.04 2.08
CA ILE A 130 8.58 -14.79 2.53
C ILE A 130 9.50 -15.94 2.13
N LEU A 131 9.08 -17.19 2.31
CA LEU A 131 9.87 -18.37 1.92
C LEU A 131 10.08 -18.42 0.40
N LYS A 132 9.05 -18.12 -0.38
CA LYS A 132 9.16 -18.01 -1.83
C LYS A 132 10.23 -16.99 -2.24
N ARG A 133 10.18 -15.78 -1.68
CA ARG A 133 11.19 -14.74 -1.99
C ARG A 133 12.58 -15.10 -1.48
N LYS A 134 12.68 -15.79 -0.33
CA LYS A 134 13.96 -16.31 0.16
C LYS A 134 14.60 -17.30 -0.83
N ASN A 135 13.81 -18.17 -1.45
CA ASN A 135 14.29 -19.09 -2.50
C ASN A 135 14.77 -18.35 -3.76
N GLU A 136 14.20 -17.17 -4.04
CA GLU A 136 14.65 -16.25 -5.09
C GLU A 136 15.88 -15.43 -4.67
N LYS A 137 16.45 -15.68 -3.48
CA LYS A 137 17.55 -14.92 -2.86
C LYS A 137 17.18 -13.46 -2.57
N ILE A 138 15.90 -13.19 -2.33
CA ILE A 138 15.35 -11.87 -1.98
C ILE A 138 14.93 -11.88 -0.51
N ILE A 139 15.49 -10.97 0.29
CA ILE A 139 15.06 -10.75 1.68
C ILE A 139 13.97 -9.67 1.69
N LEU A 140 12.87 -9.93 2.38
CA LEU A 140 11.76 -8.98 2.51
C LEU A 140 11.89 -8.17 3.80
N ASN A 141 11.73 -6.85 3.67
CA ASN A 141 11.48 -5.94 4.78
C ASN A 141 9.98 -5.90 5.08
N VAL A 142 9.58 -6.37 6.27
CA VAL A 142 8.17 -6.33 6.70
C VAL A 142 7.88 -5.02 7.43
N ASN A 143 7.01 -4.20 6.87
CA ASN A 143 6.49 -2.99 7.50
C ASN A 143 5.00 -3.18 7.82
N PHE A 144 4.66 -3.19 9.10
CA PHE A 144 3.27 -3.34 9.54
C PHE A 144 2.48 -2.06 9.25
N ILE A 145 1.51 -2.16 8.34
CA ILE A 145 0.55 -1.10 8.05
C ILE A 145 -0.43 -0.99 9.22
N GLY A 146 -0.70 0.24 9.63
CA GLY A 146 -1.74 0.60 10.57
C GLY A 146 -1.89 2.10 10.63
N GLU A 147 -3.02 2.56 11.17
CA GLU A 147 -3.30 3.97 11.36
C GLU A 147 -2.38 4.60 12.41
N GLU A 148 -2.49 5.92 12.54
CA GLU A 148 -1.85 6.67 13.62
C GLU A 148 -2.32 6.14 14.97
N VAL A 149 -1.39 6.06 15.91
CA VAL A 149 -1.66 5.58 17.26
C VAL A 149 -2.05 6.79 18.10
N LEU A 150 -3.30 6.84 18.54
CA LEU A 150 -3.85 7.99 19.27
C LEU A 150 -3.69 7.84 20.79
N GLY A 151 -3.44 6.62 21.27
CA GLY A 151 -3.28 6.32 22.69
C GLY A 151 -2.27 5.20 22.97
N GLU A 152 -1.87 5.08 24.23
CA GLU A 152 -0.87 4.10 24.66
C GLU A 152 -1.36 2.64 24.55
N GLU A 153 -2.67 2.40 24.60
CA GLU A 153 -3.22 1.06 24.38
C GLU A 153 -2.95 0.56 22.95
N GLU A 154 -3.22 1.39 21.96
CA GLU A 154 -2.91 1.11 20.55
C GLU A 154 -1.41 1.01 20.31
N ALA A 155 -0.61 1.84 21.00
CA ALA A 155 0.85 1.81 20.96
C ALA A 155 1.38 0.45 21.45
N ASN A 156 0.86 -0.02 22.58
CA ASN A 156 1.20 -1.31 23.17
C ASN A 156 0.74 -2.47 22.27
N ALA A 157 -0.47 -2.39 21.70
CA ALA A 157 -0.93 -3.41 20.75
C ALA A 157 -0.02 -3.48 19.51
N ARG A 158 0.52 -2.35 19.04
CA ARG A 158 1.50 -2.32 17.95
C ARG A 158 2.86 -2.87 18.39
N PHE A 159 3.31 -2.51 19.59
CA PHE A 159 4.53 -3.03 20.20
C PHE A 159 4.53 -4.56 20.25
N GLU A 160 3.43 -5.15 20.73
CA GLU A 160 3.27 -6.61 20.78
C GLU A 160 3.34 -7.26 19.39
N LYS A 161 2.77 -6.62 18.35
CA LYS A 161 2.92 -7.11 16.96
C LYS A 161 4.38 -7.12 16.52
N TYR A 162 5.16 -6.08 16.84
CA TYR A 162 6.60 -6.06 16.53
C TYR A 162 7.36 -7.15 17.30
N SER A 163 7.09 -7.31 18.60
CA SER A 163 7.67 -8.35 19.46
C SER A 163 7.38 -9.76 18.91
N GLN A 164 6.14 -10.04 18.50
CA GLN A 164 5.76 -11.29 17.85
C GLN A 164 6.48 -11.50 16.52
N ALA A 165 6.61 -10.44 15.70
CA ALA A 165 7.31 -10.50 14.43
C ALA A 165 8.80 -10.79 14.59
N LEU A 166 9.46 -10.24 15.62
CA LEU A 166 10.86 -10.50 15.94
C LEU A 166 11.09 -11.92 16.46
N LYS A 167 10.12 -12.49 17.18
CA LYS A 167 10.13 -13.88 17.65
C LYS A 167 9.82 -14.90 16.54
N SER A 168 9.36 -14.45 15.38
CA SER A 168 9.07 -15.30 14.24
C SER A 168 10.32 -16.01 13.72
N ASN A 169 10.17 -17.26 13.28
CA ASN A 169 11.25 -18.01 12.63
C ASN A 169 11.36 -17.77 11.11
N TYR A 170 10.42 -17.02 10.52
CA TYR A 170 10.37 -16.80 9.07
C TYR A 170 10.55 -15.34 8.68
N ILE A 171 10.30 -14.39 9.57
CA ILE A 171 10.56 -12.95 9.33
C ILE A 171 12.02 -12.65 9.63
N GLN A 172 12.76 -12.16 8.63
CA GLN A 172 14.20 -11.87 8.77
C GLN A 172 14.49 -10.40 9.05
N TYR A 173 13.58 -9.50 8.67
CA TYR A 173 13.80 -8.07 8.74
C TYR A 173 12.47 -7.32 8.84
N ILE A 174 12.38 -6.39 9.79
CA ILE A 174 11.21 -5.54 10.01
C ILE A 174 11.58 -4.06 10.04
N SER A 175 10.59 -3.22 9.76
CA SER A 175 10.67 -1.77 10.01
C SER A 175 9.71 -1.36 11.11
N ILE A 176 10.24 -0.63 12.09
CA ILE A 176 9.47 -0.04 13.19
C ILE A 176 9.39 1.46 12.98
N LYS A 177 8.20 2.04 13.18
CA LYS A 177 8.00 3.49 13.20
C LYS A 177 7.90 3.92 14.66
N ILE A 178 8.75 4.82 15.13
CA ILE A 178 8.75 5.23 16.55
C ILE A 178 7.41 5.84 16.99
N THR A 179 6.70 6.51 16.09
CA THR A 179 5.37 7.10 16.33
C THR A 179 4.27 6.07 16.51
N THR A 180 4.53 4.79 16.22
CA THR A 180 3.53 3.73 16.38
C THR A 180 3.74 2.93 17.67
N ILE A 181 4.83 3.15 18.39
CA ILE A 181 5.12 2.51 19.69
C ILE A 181 5.03 3.49 20.85
N PHE A 182 4.83 4.78 20.59
CA PHE A 182 4.63 5.80 21.62
C PHE A 182 3.68 6.88 21.11
N SER A 183 2.56 7.10 21.79
CA SER A 183 1.51 8.01 21.32
C SER A 183 1.73 9.47 21.74
N GLN A 184 2.61 9.73 22.71
CA GLN A 184 2.83 11.07 23.29
C GLN A 184 4.18 11.69 22.88
N ILE A 185 4.66 11.40 21.65
CA ILE A 185 5.88 12.03 21.13
C ILE A 185 5.66 13.55 21.01
N ASN A 186 6.49 14.31 21.72
CA ASN A 186 6.40 15.77 21.73
C ASN A 186 7.79 16.40 21.51
N ILE A 187 7.87 17.31 20.55
CA ILE A 187 9.11 18.03 20.20
C ILE A 187 9.52 18.99 21.31
N LEU A 188 8.57 19.54 22.08
CA LEU A 188 8.86 20.47 23.18
C LEU A 188 9.56 19.78 24.36
N ASP A 189 9.26 18.50 24.60
CA ASP A 189 9.95 17.67 25.59
C ASP A 189 10.67 16.52 24.89
N PHE A 190 11.68 16.92 24.11
CA PHE A 190 12.47 16.00 23.30
C PHE A 190 13.18 14.94 24.13
N GLU A 191 13.77 15.30 25.27
CA GLU A 191 14.54 14.36 26.10
C GLU A 191 13.65 13.30 26.73
N TYR A 192 12.44 13.67 27.21
CA TYR A 192 11.47 12.69 27.66
C TYR A 192 11.02 11.76 26.53
N SER A 193 10.65 12.31 25.38
CA SER A 193 10.19 11.52 24.23
C SER A 193 11.26 10.53 23.77
N LYS A 194 12.52 10.99 23.67
CA LYS A 194 13.67 10.17 23.32
C LYS A 194 13.88 9.06 24.34
N LYS A 195 13.88 9.37 25.64
CA LYS A 195 14.09 8.39 26.71
C LYS A 195 13.04 7.28 26.65
N GLU A 196 11.77 7.65 26.45
CA GLU A 196 10.69 6.67 26.43
C GLU A 196 10.70 5.83 25.14
N ILE A 197 11.05 6.42 23.99
CA ILE A 197 11.24 5.67 22.74
C ILE A 197 12.39 4.66 22.87
N VAL A 198 13.55 5.06 23.40
CA VAL A 198 14.70 4.17 23.61
C VAL A 198 14.33 3.03 24.53
N LYS A 199 13.70 3.32 25.68
CA LYS A 199 13.22 2.31 26.63
C LYS A 199 12.32 1.26 25.98
N ARG A 200 11.41 1.66 25.09
CA ARG A 200 10.56 0.70 24.37
C ARG A 200 11.36 -0.11 23.36
N LEU A 201 12.20 0.53 22.55
CA LEU A 201 13.03 -0.18 21.56
C LEU A 201 13.97 -1.20 22.23
N ASP A 202 14.53 -0.88 23.40
CA ASP A 202 15.39 -1.79 24.18
C ASP A 202 14.64 -3.02 24.71
N ALA A 203 13.30 -2.96 24.78
CA ALA A 203 12.45 -4.04 25.25
C ALA A 203 11.93 -4.98 24.13
N LEU A 204 12.20 -4.65 22.85
CA LEU A 204 11.86 -5.48 21.69
C LEU A 204 12.91 -6.58 21.46
#